data_AF-A0A0Q9RZ81-F1
#
_entry.id   AF-A0A0Q9RZ81-F1
#
_cell.length_a   1.000
_cell.length_b   1.000
_cell.length_c   1.000
_cell.angle_alpha   90.00
_cell.angle_beta   90.00
_cell.angle_gamma   90.00
#
_symmetry.space_group_name_H-M   'P 1'
#
loop_
_entity.id
_entity.type
_entity.pdbx_description
1 polymer ?
#
loop_
_entity_poly.entity_id
_entity_poly.type
_entity_poly.pdbx_seq_one_letter_code
_entity_poly.pdbx_strand_id
1 'polypeptide(L)'
;MNASRIIRRSVITGAGVVAAVALGTTSASAHHCYIPMYSLNGPTSANWLVINAEEGAAMFGIFTPSCDEQVDAGYAALREAGLPVAIKLMETRTIGDPKDEGKMNPNGANGKGLEYFGAGSTLADEMLGVWAGAAMNTVCPA
;
A
#
# COMPACT_ATOMS: atom_id res chain seq x y z
N MET A 1 -21.63 23.93 -37.18
CA MET A 1 -20.37 23.28 -36.71
C MET A 1 -20.67 22.50 -35.46
N ASN A 2 -20.17 21.26 -35.40
CA ASN A 2 -20.69 20.14 -34.64
C ASN A 2 -20.31 20.21 -33.14
N ALA A 3 -21.30 20.37 -32.23
CA ALA A 3 -21.11 20.47 -30.77
C ALA A 3 -20.56 19.19 -30.10
N SER A 4 -20.39 18.11 -30.87
CA SER A 4 -20.02 16.78 -30.36
C SER A 4 -18.52 16.57 -30.11
N ARG A 5 -17.62 17.48 -30.54
CA ARG A 5 -16.15 17.30 -30.37
C ARG A 5 -15.53 17.99 -29.16
N ILE A 6 -16.20 18.96 -28.54
CA ILE A 6 -15.63 19.74 -27.43
C ILE A 6 -15.89 19.08 -26.06
N ILE A 7 -16.94 18.27 -25.94
CA ILE A 7 -17.30 17.63 -24.67
C ILE A 7 -16.39 16.42 -24.33
N ARG A 8 -15.70 15.84 -25.32
CA ARG A 8 -14.85 14.65 -25.12
C ARG A 8 -13.44 14.94 -24.54
N ARG A 9 -13.06 16.20 -24.33
CA ARG A 9 -11.71 16.56 -23.85
C ARG A 9 -11.64 17.10 -22.43
N SER A 10 -12.75 17.14 -21.71
CA SER A 10 -12.84 17.76 -20.37
C SER A 10 -13.06 16.76 -19.22
N VAL A 11 -12.93 15.46 -19.46
CA VAL A 11 -13.14 14.42 -18.42
C VAL A 11 -11.82 13.85 -17.86
N ILE A 12 -10.66 14.23 -18.41
CA ILE A 12 -9.35 13.73 -17.93
C ILE A 12 -8.60 14.88 -17.26
N THR A 13 -9.15 15.43 -16.18
CA THR A 13 -8.43 16.36 -15.30
C THR A 13 -9.20 16.47 -13.99
N GLY A 14 -9.10 15.47 -13.12
CA GLY A 14 -9.90 15.50 -11.89
C GLY A 14 -9.77 14.34 -10.92
N ALA A 15 -8.67 13.59 -10.92
CA ALA A 15 -8.37 12.63 -9.85
C ALA A 15 -7.01 12.94 -9.22
N GLY A 16 -6.82 14.22 -8.87
CA GLY A 16 -5.80 14.65 -7.94
C GLY A 16 -6.46 14.97 -6.61
N VAL A 17 -6.89 13.93 -5.88
CA VAL A 17 -7.41 14.11 -4.52
C VAL A 17 -6.43 13.50 -3.54
N VAL A 18 -5.75 14.43 -2.87
CA VAL A 18 -4.94 14.33 -1.67
C VAL A 18 -5.45 13.24 -0.71
N ALA A 19 -4.65 12.19 -0.52
CA ALA A 19 -4.74 11.32 0.65
C ALA A 19 -3.50 11.53 1.53
N ALA A 20 -3.26 12.77 1.92
CA ALA A 20 -2.39 13.10 3.05
C ALA A 20 -3.21 13.02 4.34
N VAL A 21 -3.79 11.84 4.63
CA VAL A 21 -4.37 11.59 5.95
C VAL A 21 -3.28 10.97 6.79
N ALA A 22 -2.86 11.76 7.77
CA ALA A 22 -1.90 11.43 8.81
C ALA A 22 -2.03 9.97 9.30
N LEU A 23 -1.13 9.10 8.82
CA LEU A 23 -0.73 7.87 9.53
C LEU A 23 0.33 8.21 10.59
N GLY A 24 0.16 9.37 11.23
CA GLY A 24 0.85 9.70 12.46
C GLY A 24 0.38 8.73 13.53
N THR A 25 1.21 7.73 13.81
CA THR A 25 1.17 6.84 14.98
C THR A 25 0.18 5.65 14.95
N THR A 26 0.39 4.68 14.06
CA THR A 26 -0.06 3.28 14.28
C THR A 26 1.17 2.45 14.70
N SER A 27 1.50 2.39 15.99
CA SER A 27 0.99 1.43 16.99
C SER A 27 1.31 -0.04 16.67
N ALA A 28 2.13 -0.63 17.55
CA ALA A 28 2.47 -2.06 17.76
C ALA A 28 3.51 -2.71 16.81
N SER A 29 4.79 -2.40 17.03
CA SER A 29 5.89 -3.01 16.29
C SER A 29 6.53 -4.18 17.04
N ALA A 30 6.01 -5.40 16.81
CA ALA A 30 6.83 -6.61 17.00
C ALA A 30 7.80 -6.81 15.81
N HIS A 31 7.49 -6.19 14.66
CA HIS A 31 8.33 -6.16 13.47
C HIS A 31 8.48 -4.72 12.99
N HIS A 32 9.65 -4.13 13.22
CA HIS A 32 9.95 -2.78 12.75
C HIS A 32 10.38 -2.75 11.26
N CYS A 33 10.44 -3.92 10.61
CA CYS A 33 10.80 -4.04 9.21
C CYS A 33 9.80 -4.89 8.45
N TYR A 34 9.70 -4.62 7.15
CA TYR A 34 8.92 -5.41 6.21
C TYR A 34 9.62 -5.52 4.87
N ILE A 35 9.15 -6.45 4.04
CA ILE A 35 9.56 -6.55 2.64
C ILE A 35 8.35 -6.13 1.79
N PRO A 36 8.45 -5.08 0.96
CA PRO A 36 7.39 -4.71 0.05
C PRO A 36 7.28 -5.77 -1.05
N MET A 37 6.05 -6.14 -1.40
CA MET A 37 5.75 -7.11 -2.44
C MET A 37 5.01 -6.43 -3.57
N TYR A 38 5.56 -6.49 -4.78
CA TYR A 38 4.94 -5.96 -6.00
C TYR A 38 4.09 -6.99 -6.76
N SER A 39 3.97 -8.20 -6.19
CA SER A 39 3.15 -9.29 -6.68
C SER A 39 2.76 -10.19 -5.51
N LEU A 40 1.56 -10.76 -5.53
CA LEU A 40 1.12 -11.73 -4.53
C LEU A 40 1.72 -13.13 -4.75
N ASN A 41 2.36 -13.37 -5.90
CA ASN A 41 2.98 -14.65 -6.26
C ASN A 41 4.37 -14.86 -5.65
N GLY A 42 4.68 -14.18 -4.54
CA GLY A 42 5.97 -14.35 -3.86
C GLY A 42 6.07 -15.68 -3.11
N PRO A 43 7.28 -16.16 -2.79
CA PRO A 43 7.48 -17.44 -2.10
C PRO A 43 6.77 -17.48 -0.75
N THR A 44 5.99 -18.54 -0.50
CA THR A 44 5.25 -18.73 0.75
C THR A 44 6.02 -19.63 1.70
N SER A 45 5.97 -19.33 3.01
CA SER A 45 6.53 -20.18 4.06
C SER A 45 5.81 -19.88 5.37
N ALA A 46 5.74 -20.86 6.27
CA ALA A 46 5.12 -20.70 7.58
C ALA A 46 5.85 -19.71 8.51
N ASN A 47 7.03 -19.21 8.11
CA ASN A 47 7.76 -18.19 8.87
C ASN A 47 7.43 -16.76 8.43
N TRP A 48 6.69 -16.60 7.32
CA TRP A 48 6.39 -15.33 6.70
C TRP A 48 4.89 -15.07 6.74
N LEU A 49 4.50 -14.01 7.44
CA LEU A 49 3.19 -13.42 7.34
C LEU A 49 3.16 -12.50 6.12
N VAL A 50 2.15 -12.68 5.27
CA VAL A 50 1.83 -11.75 4.18
C VAL A 50 0.58 -11.00 4.58
N ILE A 51 0.65 -9.67 4.50
CA ILE A 51 -0.52 -8.80 4.65
C ILE A 51 -0.65 -8.05 3.33
N ASN A 52 -1.72 -8.33 2.59
CA ASN A 52 -2.00 -7.59 1.36
C ASN A 52 -2.61 -6.21 1.65
N ALA A 53 -2.68 -5.33 0.64
CA ALA A 53 -3.15 -3.96 0.84
C ALA A 53 -4.61 -3.88 1.33
N GLU A 54 -5.48 -4.79 0.87
CA GLU A 54 -6.87 -4.90 1.31
C GLU A 54 -6.96 -5.31 2.79
N GLU A 55 -6.27 -6.39 3.16
CA GLU A 55 -6.17 -6.87 4.54
C GLU A 55 -5.62 -5.78 5.45
N GLY A 56 -4.55 -5.11 5.04
CA GLY A 56 -3.96 -4.02 5.80
C GLY A 56 -4.93 -2.84 5.98
N ALA A 57 -5.64 -2.44 4.92
CA ALA A 57 -6.62 -1.36 5.00
C ALA A 57 -7.77 -1.71 5.96
N ALA A 58 -8.24 -2.96 5.96
CA ALA A 58 -9.25 -3.43 6.90
C ALA A 58 -8.71 -3.51 8.34
N MET A 59 -7.50 -4.05 8.54
CA MET A 59 -6.86 -4.16 9.86
C MET A 59 -6.67 -2.80 10.55
N PHE A 60 -6.31 -1.77 9.80
CA PHE A 60 -6.15 -0.41 10.33
C PHE A 60 -7.44 0.41 10.32
N GLY A 61 -8.59 -0.19 9.95
CA GLY A 61 -9.89 0.49 9.93
C GLY A 61 -9.98 1.62 8.89
N ILE A 62 -9.14 1.58 7.85
CA ILE A 62 -9.09 2.60 6.80
C ILE A 62 -10.26 2.40 5.82
N PHE A 63 -10.42 1.18 5.32
CA PHE A 63 -11.48 0.82 4.39
C PHE A 63 -11.73 -0.68 4.39
N THR A 64 -12.98 -1.09 4.24
CA THR A 64 -13.36 -2.47 3.95
C THR A 64 -14.21 -2.46 2.69
N PRO A 65 -13.77 -3.12 1.61
CA PRO A 65 -14.48 -3.13 0.34
C PRO A 65 -15.81 -3.89 0.49
N SER A 66 -16.78 -3.49 -0.33
CA SER A 66 -18.12 -4.07 -0.37
C SER A 66 -18.41 -4.84 -1.66
N CYS A 67 -17.52 -4.74 -2.65
CA CYS A 67 -17.58 -5.45 -3.92
C CYS A 67 -16.18 -5.63 -4.51
N ASP A 68 -16.04 -6.56 -5.45
CA ASP A 68 -14.78 -6.90 -6.11
C ASP A 68 -14.23 -5.73 -6.94
N GLU A 69 -15.09 -4.87 -7.51
CA GLU A 69 -14.66 -3.71 -8.29
C GLU A 69 -13.84 -2.71 -7.46
N GLN A 70 -14.16 -2.55 -6.17
CA GLN A 70 -13.39 -1.70 -5.27
C GLN A 70 -12.01 -2.30 -4.99
N VAL A 71 -11.94 -3.63 -4.81
CA VAL A 71 -10.68 -4.36 -4.62
C VAL A 71 -9.80 -4.21 -5.86
N ASP A 72 -10.38 -4.47 -7.04
CA ASP A 72 -9.70 -4.38 -8.33
C ASP A 72 -9.18 -2.97 -8.61
N ALA A 73 -9.99 -1.94 -8.34
CA ALA A 73 -9.58 -0.54 -8.50
C ALA A 73 -8.42 -0.18 -7.57
N GLY A 74 -8.48 -0.61 -6.30
CA GLY A 74 -7.38 -0.43 -5.35
C GLY A 74 -6.07 -1.01 -5.86
N TYR A 75 -6.08 -2.28 -6.29
CA TYR A 75 -4.87 -2.93 -6.79
C TYR A 75 -4.41 -2.41 -8.16
N ALA A 76 -5.32 -1.94 -9.02
CA ALA A 76 -4.96 -1.28 -10.27
C ALA A 76 -4.21 0.02 -10.01
N ALA A 77 -4.68 0.84 -9.07
CA ALA A 77 -4.03 2.10 -8.69
C ALA A 77 -2.62 1.87 -8.11
N LEU A 78 -2.43 0.85 -7.28
CA LEU A 78 -1.10 0.49 -6.78
C LEU A 78 -0.13 0.12 -7.90
N ARG A 79 -0.58 -0.68 -8.86
CA ARG A 79 0.25 -1.08 -10.01
C ARG A 79 0.59 0.12 -10.90
N GLU A 80 -0.36 1.01 -11.14
CA GLU A 80 -0.14 2.24 -11.90
C GLU A 80 0.86 3.17 -11.20
N ALA A 81 0.76 3.30 -9.87
CA ALA A 81 1.69 4.08 -9.05
C ALA A 81 3.07 3.41 -8.87
N GLY A 82 3.25 2.16 -9.32
CA GLY A 82 4.47 1.40 -9.07
C GLY A 82 4.71 1.15 -7.58
N LEU A 83 3.63 0.99 -6.80
CA LEU A 83 3.64 0.72 -5.37
C LEU A 83 3.47 -0.77 -5.06
N PRO A 84 3.89 -1.23 -3.87
CA PRO A 84 3.67 -2.60 -3.44
C PRO A 84 2.17 -2.93 -3.37
N VAL A 85 1.81 -4.20 -3.54
CA VAL A 85 0.45 -4.73 -3.36
C VAL A 85 0.28 -5.50 -2.05
N ALA A 86 1.38 -5.78 -1.36
CA ALA A 86 1.40 -6.42 -0.07
C ALA A 86 2.72 -6.13 0.65
N ILE A 87 2.77 -6.49 1.93
CA ILE A 87 4.00 -6.53 2.72
C ILE A 87 4.23 -7.93 3.28
N LYS A 88 5.50 -8.25 3.51
CA LYS A 88 5.95 -9.48 4.17
C LYS A 88 6.62 -9.17 5.49
N LEU A 89 6.20 -9.87 6.54
CA LEU A 89 6.73 -9.79 7.89
C LEU A 89 7.26 -11.17 8.29
N MET A 90 8.44 -11.21 8.89
CA MET A 90 9.01 -12.45 9.41
C MET A 90 8.53 -12.65 10.84
N GLU A 91 7.61 -13.58 11.09
CA GLU A 91 6.92 -13.71 12.39
C GLU A 91 7.85 -14.04 13.55
N THR A 92 8.95 -14.73 13.28
CA THR A 92 9.83 -15.27 14.33
C THR A 92 10.93 -14.32 14.79
N ARG A 93 11.23 -13.26 14.02
CA ARG A 93 12.32 -12.31 14.31
C ARG A 93 12.29 -11.10 13.40
N THR A 94 12.95 -10.03 13.80
CA THR A 94 13.19 -8.89 12.91
C THR A 94 14.38 -9.15 11.98
N ILE A 95 14.23 -8.80 10.69
CA ILE A 95 15.12 -9.23 9.59
C ILE A 95 16.21 -8.23 9.19
N GLY A 96 16.21 -7.03 9.74
CA GLY A 96 17.33 -6.09 9.66
C GLY A 96 17.17 -5.03 10.74
N ASP A 97 18.28 -4.63 11.37
CA ASP A 97 18.20 -4.13 12.74
C ASP A 97 17.47 -2.78 12.87
N PRO A 98 16.29 -2.77 13.49
CA PRO A 98 15.53 -1.55 13.73
C PRO A 98 15.73 -1.02 15.15
N LYS A 99 16.82 -1.50 15.78
CA LYS A 99 17.53 -1.07 16.97
C LYS A 99 17.14 -1.85 18.21
N ASP A 100 18.05 -2.73 18.60
CA ASP A 100 18.81 -2.38 19.80
C ASP A 100 20.26 -2.91 19.69
N GLU A 101 21.13 -2.08 19.09
CA GLU A 101 22.62 -2.07 19.09
C GLU A 101 23.38 -2.37 17.76
N GLY A 102 22.73 -2.66 16.64
CA GLY A 102 23.35 -2.96 15.34
C GLY A 102 23.21 -1.88 14.25
N LYS A 103 23.77 -2.16 13.06
CA LYS A 103 23.70 -1.26 11.89
C LYS A 103 22.44 -1.52 11.07
N MET A 104 21.69 -0.46 10.74
CA MET A 104 20.66 -0.50 9.70
C MET A 104 21.25 -1.07 8.41
N ASN A 105 20.46 -1.88 7.70
CA ASN A 105 20.88 -2.38 6.38
C ASN A 105 21.08 -1.16 5.45
N PRO A 106 22.28 -0.97 4.86
CA PRO A 106 22.56 0.17 3.98
C PRO A 106 21.71 0.16 2.70
N ASN A 107 21.09 -0.97 2.36
CA ASN A 107 20.15 -1.11 1.26
C ASN A 107 18.68 -1.16 1.73
N GLY A 108 18.39 -0.72 2.96
CA GLY A 108 17.01 -0.61 3.45
C GLY A 108 16.37 0.75 3.18
N ALA A 109 15.04 0.82 3.24
CA ALA A 109 14.22 2.02 2.97
C ALA A 109 14.48 2.65 1.58
N ASN A 110 14.55 1.84 0.53
CA ASN A 110 14.81 2.29 -0.84
C ASN A 110 13.76 1.83 -1.86
N GLY A 111 12.67 1.23 -1.39
CA GLY A 111 11.61 0.63 -2.21
C GLY A 111 11.99 -0.69 -2.88
N LYS A 112 13.20 -1.23 -2.63
CA LYS A 112 13.75 -2.42 -3.31
C LYS A 112 14.37 -3.42 -2.34
N GLY A 113 13.62 -3.80 -1.31
CA GLY A 113 14.06 -4.85 -0.40
C GLY A 113 13.54 -4.68 1.00
N LEU A 114 14.42 -4.38 1.95
CA LEU A 114 14.03 -4.23 3.35
C LEU A 114 13.52 -2.80 3.59
N GLU A 115 12.30 -2.65 4.09
CA GLU A 115 11.71 -1.37 4.47
C GLU A 115 11.50 -1.32 5.98
N TYR A 116 11.36 -0.11 6.54
CA TYR A 116 11.22 0.11 7.97
C TYR A 116 9.97 0.93 8.28
N PHE A 117 9.16 0.48 9.24
CA PHE A 117 8.03 1.29 9.71
C PHE A 117 8.54 2.49 10.51
N GLY A 118 8.16 3.70 10.12
CA GLY A 118 8.46 4.94 10.86
C GLY A 118 9.95 5.35 10.91
N ALA A 119 10.83 4.66 10.19
CA ALA A 119 12.27 4.95 10.14
C ALA A 119 12.76 5.20 8.70
N GLY A 120 12.30 6.32 8.13
CA GLY A 120 12.75 6.79 6.81
C GLY A 120 12.01 6.18 5.61
N SER A 121 11.08 5.25 5.82
CA SER A 121 10.17 4.77 4.78
C SER A 121 8.72 5.14 5.09
N THR A 122 8.03 5.63 4.07
CA THR A 122 6.60 5.91 4.03
C THR A 122 5.84 4.90 3.17
N LEU A 123 6.53 3.87 2.66
CA LEU A 123 6.02 3.08 1.54
C LEU A 123 4.78 2.24 1.90
N ALA A 124 4.69 1.73 3.14
CA ALA A 124 3.51 1.00 3.60
C ALA A 124 2.29 1.93 3.76
N ASP A 125 2.52 3.14 4.27
CA ASP A 125 1.48 4.15 4.44
C ASP A 125 0.96 4.64 3.08
N GLU A 126 1.87 4.89 2.13
CA GLU A 126 1.55 5.24 0.75
C GLU A 126 0.78 4.12 0.05
N MET A 127 1.19 2.86 0.23
CA MET A 127 0.45 1.70 -0.29
C MET A 127 -0.99 1.69 0.23
N LEU A 128 -1.19 1.79 1.55
CA LEU A 128 -2.55 1.75 2.11
C LEU A 128 -3.38 2.95 1.66
N GLY A 129 -2.80 4.14 1.63
CA GLY A 129 -3.48 5.37 1.20
C GLY A 129 -3.91 5.33 -0.27
N VAL A 130 -3.04 4.89 -1.17
CA VAL A 130 -3.36 4.78 -2.60
C VAL A 130 -4.40 3.70 -2.86
N TRP A 131 -4.26 2.53 -2.23
CA TRP A 131 -5.23 1.44 -2.40
C TRP A 131 -6.62 1.86 -1.90
N ALA A 132 -6.71 2.36 -0.67
CA ALA A 132 -7.98 2.75 -0.07
C ALA A 132 -8.61 3.93 -0.81
N GLY A 133 -7.81 4.91 -1.24
CA GLY A 133 -8.30 6.05 -2.02
C GLY A 133 -8.96 5.62 -3.33
N ALA A 134 -8.36 4.71 -4.09
CA ALA A 134 -8.96 4.22 -5.33
C ALA A 134 -10.18 3.33 -5.06
N ALA A 135 -10.11 2.45 -4.07
CA ALA A 135 -11.22 1.58 -3.68
C ALA A 135 -12.46 2.39 -3.22
N MET A 136 -12.29 3.38 -2.36
CA MET A 136 -13.37 4.25 -1.86
C MET A 136 -14.07 5.05 -2.98
N ASN A 137 -13.34 5.43 -4.03
CA ASN A 137 -13.90 6.20 -5.15
C ASN A 137 -14.57 5.32 -6.21
N THR A 138 -14.56 4.00 -6.03
CA THR A 138 -15.14 3.05 -6.99
C THR A 138 -16.56 2.67 -6.57
N VAL A 139 -17.49 2.83 -7.50
CA VAL A 139 -18.91 2.52 -7.29
C VAL A 139 -19.12 1.03 -7.51
N CYS A 140 -19.74 0.36 -6.53
CA CYS A 140 -20.14 -1.03 -6.68
C CYS A 140 -21.31 -1.17 -7.67
N PRO A 141 -21.33 -2.25 -8.46
CA PRO A 141 -22.49 -2.57 -9.29
C PRO A 141 -23.75 -2.73 -8.42
N ALA A 142 -24.89 -2.36 -9.00
CA ALA A 142 -26.21 -2.42 -8.36
C ALA A 142 -26.77 -3.85 -8.32
#